data_AF-W7MWG1-F1
#
_entry.id   AF-W7MWG1-F1
#
_cell.length_a   1.000
_cell.length_b   1.000
_cell.length_c   1.000
_cell.angle_alpha   90.00
_cell.angle_beta   90.00
_cell.angle_gamma   90.00
#
_symmetry.space_group_name_H-M   'P 1'
#
loop_
_entity.id
_entity.type
_entity.pdbx_description
1 polymer ?
#
loop_
_entity_poly.entity_id
_entity_poly.type
_entity_poly.pdbx_seq_one_letter_code
_entity_poly.pdbx_strand_id
1 'polypeptide(L)'
;MLDDDASTTQDPIVYKAPYHSGVMVDPHLDKIKAAGGTSIIKDNQSLRKLLQTYFLTEYTFFPAFHKRLFSTRHGIRLQGVLLLPFGPCNPRIGLYSTATPARIIGPDSGVPKLWVPGASQKRAAAIVLAIVYDANGRDEEGKAYLAQAVAAAHAMQLFSPQRSSDDRKFYSRAVTAWALVHSFHVFKAPLLSMPPSIPLPEQDKCYGDFLFRFPAAQGPVSLNYANTFRALSEFRHIMNNVAAVFFSDLKNTPDSTVDRIKGFCIRLDSWYQTCRLISKPERYLFHDISSSSKHPTHSPQLMLTVSSMHYYQLITFLLETLRMTSTPALADGSVQKVLSDAKIRIETLIRLYYLRHGFESYDIMVISMHFIGFMQAKALDVTEAAGLESRRSTVVLVAKGLQDQSKNCYLARLVLRILKSSVGRENQFLLKEVDDEEEDAEAERVMKEQVKSSWPIDLEWIDVDPEKKRLDNLIKRTKELEL
;
A
#
# COMPACT_ATOMS: atom_id res chain seq x y z
N MET A 1 -0.62 56.48 -9.68
CA MET A 1 -1.75 55.54 -9.62
C MET A 1 -1.21 54.21 -10.07
N LEU A 2 -1.03 53.32 -9.09
CA LEU A 2 -0.67 51.92 -9.26
C LEU A 2 -1.95 51.20 -9.68
N ASP A 3 -1.88 50.38 -10.73
CA ASP A 3 -2.79 49.25 -10.91
C ASP A 3 -1.93 48.01 -11.13
N ASP A 4 -1.74 47.30 -10.02
CA ASP A 4 -1.36 45.90 -9.96
C ASP A 4 -2.53 45.08 -10.54
N ASP A 5 -2.37 44.51 -11.72
CA ASP A 5 -3.19 43.39 -12.16
C ASP A 5 -2.28 42.18 -12.44
N ALA A 6 -1.54 41.81 -11.41
CA ALA A 6 -0.94 40.49 -11.31
C ALA A 6 -2.09 39.48 -11.18
N SER A 7 -2.51 38.92 -12.32
CA SER A 7 -3.39 37.74 -12.32
C SER A 7 -2.71 36.60 -11.54
N THR A 8 -3.04 36.51 -10.25
CA THR A 8 -2.59 35.43 -9.36
C THR A 8 -3.25 34.14 -9.83
N THR A 9 -2.52 33.37 -10.62
CA THR A 9 -2.85 31.99 -10.98
C THR A 9 -2.93 31.17 -9.69
N GLN A 10 -4.15 30.88 -9.21
CA GLN A 10 -4.33 30.07 -8.02
C GLN A 10 -4.02 28.60 -8.33
N ASP A 11 -2.88 28.11 -7.84
CA ASP A 11 -2.64 26.68 -7.70
C ASP A 11 -3.83 26.03 -6.99
N PRO A 12 -4.44 24.97 -7.54
CA PRO A 12 -5.58 24.31 -6.92
C PRO A 12 -5.27 23.94 -5.47
N ILE A 13 -6.15 24.31 -4.55
CA ILE A 13 -5.85 24.37 -3.12
C ILE A 13 -5.47 22.99 -2.50
N VAL A 14 -5.80 21.90 -3.16
CA VAL A 14 -5.37 20.54 -2.77
C VAL A 14 -3.87 20.30 -3.04
N TYR A 15 -3.23 21.12 -3.87
CA TYR A 15 -1.78 21.29 -3.96
C TYR A 15 -1.20 22.10 -2.80
N LYS A 16 -1.98 22.45 -1.76
CA LYS A 16 -1.48 23.05 -0.51
C LYS A 16 -1.80 22.27 0.78
N ALA A 17 -2.67 21.26 0.73
CA ALA A 17 -3.00 20.41 1.89
C ALA A 17 -2.52 18.95 1.74
N PRO A 18 -2.08 18.29 2.83
CA PRO A 18 -1.81 16.86 2.85
C PRO A 18 -3.07 16.04 2.50
N TYR A 19 -2.93 14.92 1.77
CA TYR A 19 -4.07 14.11 1.36
C TYR A 19 -4.90 13.60 2.56
N HIS A 20 -4.21 13.21 3.64
CA HIS A 20 -4.83 12.72 4.86
C HIS A 20 -5.64 13.80 5.62
N SER A 21 -5.58 15.07 5.20
CA SER A 21 -6.39 16.17 5.78
C SER A 21 -7.81 16.23 5.21
N GLY A 22 -8.10 15.46 4.17
CA GLY A 22 -9.42 15.40 3.56
C GLY A 22 -10.45 14.71 4.45
N VAL A 23 -11.66 15.27 4.51
CA VAL A 23 -12.81 14.66 5.19
C VAL A 23 -13.81 14.16 4.16
N MET A 24 -14.17 12.89 4.22
CA MET A 24 -15.12 12.30 3.28
C MET A 24 -16.52 12.90 3.46
N VAL A 25 -17.11 13.36 2.36
CA VAL A 25 -18.47 13.89 2.29
C VAL A 25 -19.36 12.83 1.64
N ASP A 26 -20.02 12.02 2.46
CA ASP A 26 -20.93 10.99 1.99
C ASP A 26 -22.17 10.90 2.88
N PRO A 27 -23.37 11.29 2.38
CA PRO A 27 -24.61 11.26 3.16
C PRO A 27 -25.00 9.88 3.69
N HIS A 28 -24.44 8.81 3.13
CA HIS A 28 -24.68 7.46 3.61
C HIS A 28 -23.89 7.13 4.88
N LEU A 29 -22.72 7.76 5.09
CA LEU A 29 -21.95 7.61 6.33
C LEU A 29 -22.68 8.23 7.52
N ASP A 30 -23.40 9.34 7.33
CA ASP A 30 -24.16 10.01 8.40
C ASP A 30 -25.32 9.16 8.93
N LYS A 31 -25.82 8.24 8.11
CA LYS A 31 -26.90 7.31 8.46
C LYS A 31 -26.39 6.09 9.25
N ILE A 32 -25.08 5.90 9.34
CA ILE A 32 -24.48 4.78 10.05
C ILE A 32 -24.59 5.00 11.56
N LYS A 33 -25.04 3.95 12.24
CA LYS A 33 -25.13 3.84 13.70
C LYS A 33 -24.31 2.65 14.19
N ALA A 34 -23.61 2.83 15.31
CA ALA A 34 -22.84 1.81 16.02
C ALA A 34 -23.76 0.82 16.77
N ALA A 35 -24.88 1.31 17.28
CA ALA A 35 -25.87 0.50 17.99
C ALA A 35 -26.41 -0.63 17.11
N GLY A 36 -26.13 -1.89 17.51
CA GLY A 36 -26.59 -3.11 16.83
C GLY A 36 -25.63 -3.68 15.76
N GLY A 37 -24.50 -3.03 15.47
CA GLY A 37 -23.53 -3.48 14.47
C GLY A 37 -22.18 -3.97 15.02
N THR A 38 -21.87 -3.64 16.28
CA THR A 38 -20.54 -3.81 16.88
C THR A 38 -20.63 -3.88 18.41
N SER A 39 -19.80 -4.70 19.05
CA SER A 39 -19.66 -4.77 20.51
C SER A 39 -18.56 -3.85 21.06
N ILE A 40 -17.74 -3.23 20.19
CA ILE A 40 -16.47 -2.59 20.55
C ILE A 40 -16.58 -1.08 20.51
N ILE A 41 -17.02 -0.52 19.38
CA ILE A 41 -17.33 0.91 19.29
C ILE A 41 -18.82 1.08 19.55
N LYS A 42 -19.13 1.82 20.61
CA LYS A 42 -20.51 2.12 21.02
C LYS A 42 -20.98 3.49 20.54
N ASP A 43 -20.06 4.38 20.17
CA ASP A 43 -20.36 5.72 19.72
C ASP A 43 -20.33 5.85 18.17
N ASN A 44 -21.25 6.63 17.62
CA ASN A 44 -21.39 6.77 16.17
C ASN A 44 -20.24 7.59 15.55
N GLN A 45 -19.61 8.48 16.33
CA GLN A 45 -18.62 9.42 15.83
C GLN A 45 -17.30 8.70 15.51
N SER A 46 -16.80 7.87 16.43
CA SER A 46 -15.61 7.04 16.26
C SER A 46 -15.79 6.03 15.13
N LEU A 47 -16.98 5.40 15.03
CA LEU A 47 -17.29 4.49 13.92
C LEU A 47 -17.21 5.19 12.56
N ARG A 48 -17.80 6.40 12.44
CA ARG A 48 -17.73 7.17 11.19
C ARG A 48 -16.30 7.59 10.88
N LYS A 49 -15.55 8.06 11.88
CA LYS A 49 -14.15 8.47 11.71
C LYS A 49 -13.27 7.29 11.25
N LEU A 50 -13.51 6.10 11.78
CA LEU A 50 -12.83 4.89 11.33
C LEU A 50 -13.12 4.57 9.87
N LEU A 51 -14.40 4.57 9.48
CA LEU A 51 -14.81 4.29 8.11
C LEU A 51 -14.28 5.33 7.13
N GLN A 52 -14.30 6.61 7.50
CA GLN A 52 -13.68 7.68 6.72
C GLN A 52 -12.19 7.44 6.53
N THR A 53 -11.48 7.03 7.59
CA THR A 53 -10.06 6.66 7.49
C THR A 53 -9.87 5.52 6.51
N TYR A 54 -10.60 4.41 6.69
CA TYR A 54 -10.49 3.24 5.80
C TYR A 54 -10.75 3.60 4.35
N PHE A 55 -11.76 4.43 4.05
CA PHE A 55 -12.02 4.86 2.68
C PHE A 55 -10.94 5.79 2.10
N LEU A 56 -10.28 6.57 2.95
CA LEU A 56 -9.23 7.49 2.54
C LEU A 56 -7.91 6.77 2.30
N THR A 57 -7.51 5.87 3.20
CA THR A 57 -6.19 5.21 3.20
C THR A 57 -6.22 3.86 2.47
N GLU A 58 -6.95 2.89 3.03
CA GLU A 58 -6.84 1.49 2.65
C GLU A 58 -7.69 1.12 1.44
N TYR A 59 -8.96 1.56 1.39
CA TYR A 59 -9.92 1.16 0.36
C TYR A 59 -9.43 1.47 -1.05
N THR A 60 -8.72 2.59 -1.23
CA THR A 60 -8.20 3.00 -2.54
C THR A 60 -7.28 1.93 -3.13
N PHE A 61 -6.48 1.30 -2.27
CA PHE A 61 -5.61 0.22 -2.65
C PHE A 61 -6.36 -1.12 -2.50
N PHE A 62 -6.87 -1.48 -1.34
CA PHE A 62 -7.40 -2.82 -1.07
C PHE A 62 -8.92 -2.82 -0.81
N PRO A 63 -9.76 -2.61 -1.84
CA PRO A 63 -11.20 -2.53 -1.65
C PRO A 63 -11.80 -3.92 -1.41
N ALA A 64 -12.11 -4.23 -0.15
CA ALA A 64 -12.75 -5.50 0.21
C ALA A 64 -14.18 -5.67 -0.33
N PHE A 65 -14.83 -4.57 -0.74
CA PHE A 65 -16.20 -4.55 -1.23
C PHE A 65 -16.44 -3.31 -2.08
N HIS A 66 -17.52 -3.29 -2.86
CA HIS A 66 -17.92 -2.11 -3.61
C HIS A 66 -18.62 -1.08 -2.71
N LYS A 67 -18.13 0.17 -2.66
CA LYS A 67 -18.61 1.29 -1.82
C LYS A 67 -20.15 1.41 -1.78
N ARG A 68 -20.81 1.40 -2.93
CA ARG A 68 -22.28 1.55 -3.00
C ARG A 68 -23.06 0.40 -2.35
N LEU A 69 -22.47 -0.79 -2.20
CA LEU A 69 -23.09 -1.91 -1.49
C LEU A 69 -23.01 -1.72 0.03
N PHE A 70 -21.98 -1.01 0.51
CA PHE A 70 -21.77 -0.71 1.91
C PHE A 70 -22.87 0.19 2.51
N SER A 71 -23.45 1.10 1.72
CA SER A 71 -24.54 1.97 2.20
C SER A 71 -25.85 1.23 2.55
N THR A 72 -26.01 -0.04 2.18
CA THR A 72 -27.23 -0.80 2.45
C THR A 72 -27.16 -1.46 3.84
N ARG A 73 -28.26 -2.06 4.35
CA ARG A 73 -28.28 -2.83 5.63
C ARG A 73 -27.12 -3.85 5.78
N HIS A 74 -26.47 -4.23 4.67
CA HIS A 74 -25.30 -5.09 4.60
C HIS A 74 -23.99 -4.47 5.14
N GLY A 75 -23.78 -3.16 5.03
CA GLY A 75 -22.60 -2.49 5.58
C GLY A 75 -22.61 -2.38 7.10
N ILE A 76 -23.80 -2.44 7.72
CA ILE A 76 -23.96 -2.40 9.19
C ILE A 76 -23.27 -3.59 9.88
N ARG A 77 -23.16 -4.73 9.20
CA ARG A 77 -22.55 -5.96 9.75
C ARG A 77 -21.06 -6.12 9.41
N LEU A 78 -20.56 -5.40 8.41
CA LEU A 78 -19.11 -5.32 8.11
C LEU A 78 -18.36 -4.38 9.06
N GLN A 79 -19.11 -3.55 9.82
CA GLN A 79 -18.57 -2.66 10.85
C GLN A 79 -17.71 -3.45 11.84
N GLY A 80 -18.24 -4.53 12.42
CA GLY A 80 -17.50 -5.33 13.41
C GLY A 80 -16.15 -5.87 12.94
N VAL A 81 -15.96 -6.10 11.63
CA VAL A 81 -14.70 -6.62 11.06
C VAL A 81 -13.70 -5.50 10.79
N LEU A 82 -14.17 -4.30 10.41
CA LEU A 82 -13.32 -3.11 10.23
C LEU A 82 -12.87 -2.50 11.57
N LEU A 83 -13.63 -2.72 12.65
CA LEU A 83 -13.47 -2.06 13.96
C LEU A 83 -12.39 -2.66 14.86
N LEU A 84 -12.11 -3.94 14.73
CA LEU A 84 -11.16 -4.63 15.61
C LEU A 84 -9.69 -4.28 15.34
N PRO A 85 -9.25 -4.10 14.08
CA PRO A 85 -7.81 -3.95 13.83
C PRO A 85 -7.33 -2.55 13.42
N PHE A 86 -8.21 -1.65 12.96
CA PHE A 86 -7.82 -0.30 12.53
C PHE A 86 -8.05 0.78 13.61
N GLY A 87 -8.77 0.46 14.69
CA GLY A 87 -8.98 1.36 15.84
C GLY A 87 -7.71 1.68 16.66
N PRO A 88 -6.86 0.70 17.00
CA PRO A 88 -5.62 0.92 17.77
C PRO A 88 -4.51 1.52 16.90
N CYS A 89 -4.56 1.22 15.61
CA CYS A 89 -3.62 1.62 14.57
C CYS A 89 -3.81 3.06 14.08
N ASN A 90 -4.63 3.88 14.74
CA ASN A 90 -4.88 5.25 14.31
C ASN A 90 -5.01 6.21 15.50
N PRO A 91 -4.00 7.08 15.74
CA PRO A 91 -4.02 8.04 16.85
C PRO A 91 -5.21 9.01 16.78
N ARG A 92 -5.80 9.21 15.59
CA ARG A 92 -6.94 10.11 15.43
C ARG A 92 -8.24 9.55 16.01
N ILE A 93 -8.33 8.26 16.29
CA ILE A 93 -9.56 7.64 16.82
C ILE A 93 -9.58 7.69 18.36
N GLY A 94 -8.47 8.06 19.01
CA GLY A 94 -8.40 8.15 20.48
C GLY A 94 -8.54 6.80 21.19
N LEU A 95 -8.55 5.69 20.44
CA LEU A 95 -8.56 4.32 20.96
C LEU A 95 -7.13 3.79 21.07
N TYR A 96 -6.21 4.62 21.59
CA TYR A 96 -4.89 4.18 22.02
C TYR A 96 -5.12 3.21 23.19
N SER A 97 -5.11 1.92 22.90
CA SER A 97 -4.92 0.92 23.94
C SER A 97 -3.42 0.69 24.04
N THR A 98 -2.87 0.79 25.24
CA THR A 98 -1.53 0.30 25.60
C THR A 98 -1.41 -1.22 25.40
N ALA A 99 -2.47 -1.91 24.99
CA ALA A 99 -2.41 -3.28 24.54
C ALA A 99 -1.65 -3.37 23.21
N THR A 100 -0.57 -4.15 23.20
CA THR A 100 0.15 -4.57 22.00
C THR A 100 -0.84 -5.01 20.90
N PRO A 101 -0.63 -4.67 19.62
CA PRO A 101 -1.52 -5.08 18.50
C PRO A 101 -1.80 -6.59 18.46
N ALA A 102 -0.83 -7.37 18.94
CA ALA A 102 -0.92 -8.79 19.30
C ALA A 102 -2.12 -9.17 20.21
N ARG A 103 -2.41 -8.41 21.27
CA ARG A 103 -3.56 -8.64 22.16
C ARG A 103 -4.90 -8.37 21.46
N ILE A 104 -4.88 -7.59 20.39
CA ILE A 104 -6.08 -7.15 19.65
C ILE A 104 -6.47 -8.16 18.57
N ILE A 105 -5.56 -9.04 18.17
CA ILE A 105 -5.77 -10.12 17.19
C ILE A 105 -5.65 -11.51 17.86
N GLY A 106 -5.30 -11.57 19.15
CA GLY A 106 -5.21 -12.80 19.94
C GLY A 106 -6.55 -13.54 20.08
N PRO A 107 -6.57 -14.81 20.53
CA PRO A 107 -7.79 -15.62 20.67
C PRO A 107 -8.88 -14.98 21.54
N ASP A 108 -8.49 -14.07 22.45
CA ASP A 108 -9.38 -13.34 23.35
C ASP A 108 -10.05 -12.10 22.72
N SER A 109 -9.56 -11.65 21.56
CA SER A 109 -10.06 -10.46 20.84
C SER A 109 -11.48 -10.58 20.29
N GLY A 110 -12.02 -11.80 20.21
CA GLY A 110 -13.31 -12.07 19.57
C GLY A 110 -13.31 -11.93 18.05
N VAL A 111 -12.19 -11.55 17.40
CA VAL A 111 -12.04 -11.47 15.93
C VAL A 111 -12.43 -12.79 15.24
N PRO A 112 -12.01 -13.99 15.72
CA PRO A 112 -12.40 -15.26 15.12
C PRO A 112 -13.89 -15.62 15.34
N LYS A 113 -14.56 -14.93 16.28
CA LYS A 113 -15.94 -15.22 16.72
C LYS A 113 -16.98 -14.33 16.03
N LEU A 114 -16.59 -13.35 15.20
CA LEU A 114 -17.53 -12.57 14.40
C LEU A 114 -18.07 -13.38 13.21
N TRP A 115 -19.15 -14.11 13.46
CA TRP A 115 -19.89 -14.79 12.41
C TRP A 115 -20.69 -13.80 11.58
N VAL A 116 -20.21 -13.52 10.36
CA VAL A 116 -20.95 -12.69 9.42
C VAL A 116 -21.88 -13.55 8.56
N PRO A 117 -23.20 -13.26 8.52
CA PRO A 117 -24.13 -14.00 7.67
C PRO A 117 -23.98 -13.57 6.19
N GLY A 118 -23.95 -14.57 5.29
CA GLY A 118 -23.89 -14.37 3.84
C GLY A 118 -22.48 -14.49 3.24
N ALA A 119 -22.38 -15.13 2.07
CA ALA A 119 -21.10 -15.41 1.41
C ALA A 119 -20.32 -14.14 1.01
N SER A 120 -21.02 -13.09 0.57
CA SER A 120 -20.40 -11.81 0.20
C SER A 120 -19.70 -11.13 1.37
N GLN A 121 -20.33 -11.17 2.55
CA GLN A 121 -19.82 -10.51 3.74
C GLN A 121 -18.69 -11.30 4.37
N LYS A 122 -18.78 -12.64 4.39
CA LYS A 122 -17.66 -13.50 4.80
C LYS A 122 -16.41 -13.26 3.96
N ARG A 123 -16.57 -13.13 2.63
CA ARG A 123 -15.45 -12.77 1.74
C ARG A 123 -14.86 -11.40 2.09
N ALA A 124 -15.69 -10.36 2.15
CA ALA A 124 -15.21 -9.01 2.44
C ALA A 124 -14.52 -8.95 3.82
N ALA A 125 -15.06 -9.66 4.81
CA ALA A 125 -14.45 -9.81 6.11
C ALA A 125 -13.06 -10.48 6.04
N ALA A 126 -12.95 -11.57 5.29
CA ALA A 126 -11.69 -12.28 5.11
C ALA A 126 -10.62 -11.44 4.40
N ILE A 127 -10.99 -10.58 3.43
CA ILE A 127 -10.05 -9.62 2.81
C ILE A 127 -9.56 -8.60 3.83
N VAL A 128 -10.48 -8.01 4.61
CA VAL A 128 -10.12 -7.04 5.66
C VAL A 128 -9.19 -7.67 6.69
N LEU A 129 -9.47 -8.92 7.11
CA LEU A 129 -8.59 -9.65 8.02
C LEU A 129 -7.21 -9.89 7.40
N ALA A 130 -7.12 -10.26 6.12
CA ALA A 130 -5.82 -10.43 5.46
C ALA A 130 -4.95 -9.17 5.55
N ILE A 131 -5.49 -8.00 5.17
CA ILE A 131 -4.78 -6.69 5.22
C ILE A 131 -4.26 -6.41 6.64
N VAL A 132 -5.08 -6.74 7.62
CA VAL A 132 -4.80 -6.50 9.03
C VAL A 132 -3.70 -7.40 9.55
N TYR A 133 -3.76 -8.70 9.23
CA TYR A 133 -2.72 -9.65 9.60
C TYR A 133 -1.39 -9.27 8.93
N ASP A 134 -1.43 -8.81 7.67
CA ASP A 134 -0.25 -8.31 6.95
C ASP A 134 0.37 -7.11 7.68
N ALA A 135 -0.45 -6.10 8.05
CA ALA A 135 0.00 -4.94 8.84
C ALA A 135 0.56 -5.30 10.23
N ASN A 136 0.34 -6.52 10.71
CA ASN A 136 0.82 -6.96 12.02
C ASN A 136 1.95 -8.00 11.96
N GLY A 137 2.58 -8.20 10.80
CA GLY A 137 3.67 -9.19 10.66
C GLY A 137 3.19 -10.63 10.82
N ARG A 138 1.95 -10.89 10.40
CA ARG A 138 1.28 -12.19 10.50
C ARG A 138 0.69 -12.61 9.14
N ASP A 139 1.42 -12.31 8.06
CA ASP A 139 0.96 -12.51 6.67
C ASP A 139 0.70 -13.99 6.33
N GLU A 140 1.29 -14.95 7.06
CA GLU A 140 0.94 -16.37 6.86
C GLU A 140 -0.51 -16.67 7.24
N GLU A 141 -0.99 -16.09 8.34
CA GLU A 141 -2.37 -16.21 8.77
C GLU A 141 -3.30 -15.35 7.91
N GLY A 142 -2.83 -14.14 7.53
CA GLY A 142 -3.51 -13.28 6.56
C GLY A 142 -3.77 -13.99 5.23
N LYS A 143 -2.78 -14.72 4.71
CA LYS A 143 -2.88 -15.52 3.49
C LYS A 143 -3.96 -16.60 3.58
N ALA A 144 -4.14 -17.23 4.75
CA ALA A 144 -5.21 -18.22 4.94
C ALA A 144 -6.61 -17.58 4.80
N TYR A 145 -6.82 -16.38 5.35
CA TYR A 145 -8.05 -15.62 5.14
C TYR A 145 -8.22 -15.19 3.69
N LEU A 146 -7.15 -14.75 3.03
CA LEU A 146 -7.20 -14.39 1.62
C LEU A 146 -7.58 -15.59 0.74
N ALA A 147 -7.05 -16.79 1.03
CA ALA A 147 -7.43 -18.03 0.35
C ALA A 147 -8.92 -18.36 0.55
N GLN A 148 -9.46 -18.16 1.76
CA GLN A 148 -10.90 -18.30 2.01
C GLN A 148 -11.73 -17.29 1.21
N ALA A 149 -11.26 -16.04 1.09
CA ALA A 149 -11.92 -15.01 0.29
C ALA A 149 -11.99 -15.39 -1.20
N VAL A 150 -10.88 -15.91 -1.74
CA VAL A 150 -10.78 -16.41 -3.11
C VAL A 150 -11.69 -17.62 -3.34
N ALA A 151 -11.68 -18.60 -2.43
CA ALA A 151 -12.57 -19.76 -2.49
C ALA A 151 -14.05 -19.34 -2.47
N ALA A 152 -14.42 -18.39 -1.61
CA ALA A 152 -15.77 -17.82 -1.58
C ALA A 152 -16.13 -17.08 -2.88
N ALA A 153 -15.16 -16.39 -3.50
CA ALA A 153 -15.36 -15.73 -4.79
C ALA A 153 -15.61 -16.73 -5.93
N HIS A 154 -14.90 -17.86 -5.94
CA HIS A 154 -15.15 -18.97 -6.86
C HIS A 154 -16.54 -19.58 -6.66
N ALA A 155 -16.92 -19.89 -5.43
CA ALA A 155 -18.26 -20.42 -5.11
C ALA A 155 -19.39 -19.48 -5.55
N MET A 156 -19.13 -18.17 -5.53
CA MET A 156 -20.06 -17.15 -6.01
C MET A 156 -19.98 -16.87 -7.52
N GLN A 157 -19.09 -17.54 -8.25
CA GLN A 157 -18.82 -17.33 -9.67
C GLN A 157 -18.51 -15.87 -10.00
N LEU A 158 -17.73 -15.18 -9.14
CA LEU A 158 -17.39 -13.76 -9.32
C LEU A 158 -16.45 -13.51 -10.51
N PHE A 159 -15.58 -14.46 -10.82
CA PHE A 159 -14.58 -14.32 -11.88
C PHE A 159 -15.13 -14.57 -13.29
N SER A 160 -16.36 -15.09 -13.38
CA SER A 160 -17.01 -15.40 -14.66
C SER A 160 -18.01 -14.30 -15.04
N PRO A 161 -18.16 -13.99 -16.34
CA PRO A 161 -19.17 -13.05 -16.81
C PRO A 161 -20.56 -13.65 -16.64
N GLN A 162 -21.23 -13.31 -15.53
CA GLN A 162 -22.64 -13.63 -15.36
C GLN A 162 -23.51 -12.53 -15.97
N ARG A 163 -24.48 -12.91 -16.79
CA ARG A 163 -25.53 -11.99 -17.25
C ARG A 163 -26.39 -11.62 -16.04
N SER A 164 -26.37 -10.35 -15.67
CA SER A 164 -27.27 -9.77 -14.66
C SER A 164 -28.15 -8.75 -15.39
N SER A 165 -29.46 -8.81 -15.16
CA SER A 165 -30.39 -7.75 -15.62
C SER A 165 -30.23 -6.45 -14.84
N ASP A 166 -29.51 -6.49 -13.72
CA ASP A 166 -29.18 -5.34 -12.89
C ASP A 166 -27.71 -4.94 -13.10
N ASP A 167 -27.51 -3.84 -13.83
CA ASP A 167 -26.20 -3.26 -14.12
C ASP A 167 -25.40 -2.95 -12.85
N ARG A 168 -26.06 -2.49 -11.78
CA ARG A 168 -25.39 -2.16 -10.52
C ARG A 168 -24.80 -3.41 -9.89
N LYS A 169 -25.53 -4.52 -9.91
CA LYS A 169 -25.02 -5.82 -9.43
C LYS A 169 -23.87 -6.30 -10.30
N PHE A 170 -23.99 -6.21 -11.62
CA PHE A 170 -22.94 -6.60 -12.55
C PHE A 170 -21.62 -5.86 -12.26
N TYR A 171 -21.65 -4.52 -12.21
CA TYR A 171 -20.46 -3.71 -11.95
C TYR A 171 -19.88 -3.94 -10.56
N SER A 172 -20.72 -4.10 -9.55
CA SER A 172 -20.24 -4.40 -8.20
C SER A 172 -19.51 -5.75 -8.13
N ARG A 173 -19.94 -6.75 -8.91
CA ARG A 173 -19.26 -8.04 -9.03
C ARG A 173 -17.92 -7.88 -9.76
N ALA A 174 -17.89 -7.14 -10.88
CA ALA A 174 -16.68 -6.89 -11.64
C ALA A 174 -15.60 -6.20 -10.79
N VAL A 175 -15.94 -5.09 -10.13
CA VAL A 175 -15.01 -4.37 -9.25
C VAL A 175 -14.53 -5.27 -8.12
N THR A 176 -15.41 -6.06 -7.51
CA THR A 176 -15.01 -6.99 -6.43
C THR A 176 -14.10 -8.12 -6.94
N ALA A 177 -14.30 -8.62 -8.16
CA ALA A 177 -13.45 -9.66 -8.75
C ALA A 177 -12.04 -9.13 -9.04
N TRP A 178 -11.94 -7.94 -9.64
CA TRP A 178 -10.66 -7.28 -9.91
C TRP A 178 -9.93 -6.84 -8.63
N ALA A 179 -10.67 -6.51 -7.58
CA ALA A 179 -10.12 -6.26 -6.25
C ALA A 179 -9.52 -7.48 -5.55
N LEU A 180 -9.70 -8.70 -6.07
CA LEU A 180 -9.05 -9.90 -5.50
C LEU A 180 -7.72 -10.23 -6.18
N VAL A 181 -7.34 -9.50 -7.23
CA VAL A 181 -6.07 -9.68 -7.93
C VAL A 181 -4.97 -8.99 -7.11
N HIS A 182 -4.61 -9.56 -5.97
CA HIS A 182 -3.57 -9.04 -5.06
C HIS A 182 -2.65 -10.18 -4.62
N SER A 183 -1.36 -10.13 -4.98
CA SER A 183 -0.40 -11.12 -4.43
C SER A 183 1.06 -10.67 -4.33
N PHE A 184 1.44 -9.47 -4.77
CA PHE A 184 2.87 -9.23 -5.00
C PHE A 184 3.68 -8.87 -3.77
N HIS A 185 3.11 -8.16 -2.80
CA HIS A 185 3.91 -7.57 -1.73
C HIS A 185 4.59 -8.59 -0.79
N VAL A 186 4.16 -9.86 -0.79
CA VAL A 186 4.69 -10.91 0.10
C VAL A 186 5.61 -11.92 -0.60
N PHE A 187 5.98 -11.72 -1.88
CA PHE A 187 6.89 -12.61 -2.61
C PHE A 187 6.43 -14.09 -2.62
N LYS A 188 5.13 -14.31 -2.84
CA LYS A 188 4.53 -15.65 -2.95
C LYS A 188 3.81 -15.81 -4.29
N ALA A 189 3.63 -17.07 -4.71
CA ALA A 189 2.79 -17.39 -5.86
C ALA A 189 1.38 -16.78 -5.72
N PRO A 190 0.81 -16.27 -6.82
CA PRO A 190 -0.52 -15.69 -6.80
C PRO A 190 -1.60 -16.75 -6.53
N LEU A 191 -2.56 -16.41 -5.67
CA LEU A 191 -3.75 -17.22 -5.43
C LEU A 191 -4.66 -17.31 -6.67
N LEU A 192 -4.57 -16.33 -7.57
CA LEU A 192 -5.26 -16.30 -8.85
C LEU A 192 -4.22 -16.32 -9.97
N SER A 193 -4.10 -17.45 -10.65
CA SER A 193 -3.16 -17.65 -11.77
C SER A 193 -3.57 -16.89 -13.03
N MET A 194 -4.86 -16.59 -13.19
CA MET A 194 -5.42 -15.86 -14.32
C MET A 194 -6.25 -14.66 -13.84
N PRO A 195 -6.28 -13.56 -14.61
CA PRO A 195 -7.16 -12.44 -14.30
C PRO A 195 -8.64 -12.88 -14.40
N PRO A 196 -9.55 -12.15 -13.74
CA PRO A 196 -10.98 -12.38 -13.89
C PRO A 196 -11.40 -12.31 -15.36
N SER A 197 -12.25 -13.23 -15.81
CA SER A 197 -12.81 -13.20 -17.18
C SER A 197 -13.87 -12.11 -17.34
N ILE A 198 -14.42 -11.60 -16.24
CA ILE A 198 -15.29 -10.43 -16.24
C ILE A 198 -14.46 -9.17 -16.55
N PRO A 199 -14.81 -8.36 -17.57
CA PRO A 199 -14.01 -7.19 -17.93
C PRO A 199 -14.11 -6.08 -16.88
N LEU A 200 -13.09 -5.20 -16.84
CA LEU A 200 -13.16 -3.98 -16.07
C LEU A 200 -14.28 -3.07 -16.61
N PRO A 201 -15.14 -2.50 -15.76
CA PRO A 201 -16.18 -1.58 -16.23
C PRO A 201 -15.61 -0.34 -16.92
N GLU A 202 -16.14 0.02 -18.09
CA GLU A 202 -15.67 1.20 -18.84
C GLU A 202 -16.22 2.52 -18.28
N GLN A 203 -17.44 2.52 -17.75
CA GLN A 203 -18.08 3.75 -17.29
C GLN A 203 -17.63 4.09 -15.85
N ASP A 204 -17.18 5.32 -15.63
CA ASP A 204 -16.69 5.76 -14.30
C ASP A 204 -17.74 5.66 -13.18
N LYS A 205 -19.02 5.81 -13.56
CA LYS A 205 -20.19 5.70 -12.66
C LYS A 205 -20.27 4.34 -11.95
N CYS A 206 -19.64 3.31 -12.52
CA CYS A 206 -19.66 1.93 -12.08
C CYS A 206 -18.87 1.69 -10.79
N TYR A 207 -17.87 2.52 -10.50
CA TYR A 207 -16.94 2.31 -9.38
C TYR A 207 -17.42 2.98 -8.07
N GLY A 208 -18.31 3.98 -8.20
CA GLY A 208 -18.77 4.80 -7.10
C GLY A 208 -17.70 5.80 -6.66
N ASP A 209 -17.89 7.06 -7.02
CA ASP A 209 -16.92 8.10 -6.72
C ASP A 209 -16.91 8.49 -5.24
N PHE A 210 -15.79 9.08 -4.80
CA PHE A 210 -15.61 9.61 -3.46
C PHE A 210 -15.48 11.13 -3.50
N LEU A 211 -16.26 11.79 -2.65
CA LEU A 211 -16.19 13.22 -2.46
C LEU A 211 -15.48 13.50 -1.13
N PHE A 212 -14.45 14.33 -1.17
CA PHE A 212 -13.70 14.76 0.02
C PHE A 212 -13.68 16.28 0.11
N ARG A 213 -13.74 16.82 1.32
CA ARG A 213 -13.56 18.24 1.59
C ARG A 213 -12.22 18.44 2.27
N PHE A 214 -11.35 19.21 1.63
CA PHE A 214 -10.05 19.61 2.19
C PHE A 214 -10.17 20.96 2.91
N PRO A 215 -9.35 21.23 3.95
CA PRO A 215 -9.51 22.41 4.80
C PRO A 215 -9.55 23.75 4.06
N ALA A 216 -8.78 23.88 2.98
CA ALA A 216 -8.71 25.11 2.21
C ALA A 216 -9.52 25.05 0.90
N ALA A 217 -10.18 23.93 0.58
CA ALA A 217 -10.99 23.80 -0.63
C ALA A 217 -12.35 24.51 -0.49
N GLN A 218 -12.79 25.20 -1.54
CA GLN A 218 -14.09 25.89 -1.57
C GLN A 218 -15.30 24.93 -1.55
N GLY A 219 -15.12 23.65 -1.85
CA GLY A 219 -16.19 22.67 -1.89
C GLY A 219 -15.67 21.22 -1.90
N PRO A 220 -16.58 20.23 -1.88
CA PRO A 220 -16.22 18.82 -2.02
C PRO A 220 -15.59 18.54 -3.39
N VAL A 221 -14.64 17.63 -3.38
CA VAL A 221 -13.75 17.30 -4.47
C VAL A 221 -13.86 15.82 -4.80
N SER A 222 -14.00 15.50 -6.09
CA SER A 222 -13.99 14.13 -6.59
C SER A 222 -12.59 13.52 -6.58
N LEU A 223 -12.51 12.26 -6.14
CA LEU A 223 -11.29 11.45 -6.25
C LEU A 223 -11.20 10.63 -7.54
N ASN A 224 -12.10 10.80 -8.51
CA ASN A 224 -12.03 10.07 -9.79
C ASN A 224 -11.60 8.59 -9.63
N TYR A 225 -12.23 7.90 -8.69
CA TYR A 225 -11.76 6.59 -8.21
C TYR A 225 -11.75 5.53 -9.32
N ALA A 226 -12.57 5.70 -10.35
CA ALA A 226 -12.62 4.82 -11.51
C ALA A 226 -11.27 4.72 -12.25
N ASN A 227 -10.65 5.86 -12.56
CA ASN A 227 -9.33 5.88 -13.19
C ASN A 227 -8.27 5.22 -12.31
N THR A 228 -8.31 5.53 -11.01
CA THR A 228 -7.38 4.96 -10.02
C THR A 228 -7.49 3.45 -9.95
N PHE A 229 -8.71 2.94 -9.79
CA PHE A 229 -8.93 1.51 -9.67
C PHE A 229 -8.55 0.76 -10.95
N ARG A 230 -8.85 1.32 -12.13
CA ARG A 230 -8.44 0.73 -13.42
C ARG A 230 -6.92 0.63 -13.54
N ALA A 231 -6.22 1.74 -13.31
CA ALA A 231 -4.75 1.78 -13.36
C ALA A 231 -4.11 0.80 -12.38
N LEU A 232 -4.62 0.74 -11.13
CA LEU A 232 -4.13 -0.21 -10.12
C LEU A 232 -4.43 -1.67 -10.49
N SER A 233 -5.59 -1.95 -11.09
CA SER A 233 -5.96 -3.30 -11.53
C SER A 233 -5.02 -3.82 -12.62
N GLU A 234 -4.67 -2.97 -13.58
CA GLU A 234 -3.69 -3.28 -14.63
C GLU A 234 -2.29 -3.51 -14.03
N PHE A 235 -1.84 -2.62 -13.14
CA PHE A 235 -0.56 -2.76 -12.45
C PHE A 235 -0.47 -4.07 -11.67
N ARG A 236 -1.52 -4.40 -10.92
CA ARG A 236 -1.65 -5.64 -10.16
C ARG A 236 -1.66 -6.88 -11.03
N HIS A 237 -2.26 -6.80 -12.21
CA HIS A 237 -2.20 -7.89 -13.16
C HIS A 237 -0.76 -8.12 -13.65
N ILE A 238 0.01 -7.07 -13.92
CA ILE A 238 1.44 -7.21 -14.27
C ILE A 238 2.21 -7.82 -13.09
N MET A 239 2.04 -7.28 -11.89
CA MET A 239 2.66 -7.79 -10.66
C MET A 239 2.33 -9.26 -10.37
N ASN A 240 1.09 -9.67 -10.54
CA ASN A 240 0.69 -11.07 -10.37
C ASN A 240 1.38 -11.99 -11.39
N ASN A 241 1.54 -11.53 -12.64
CA ASN A 241 2.28 -12.30 -13.63
C ASN A 241 3.76 -12.42 -13.24
N VAL A 242 4.38 -11.36 -12.74
CA VAL A 242 5.75 -11.41 -12.19
C VAL A 242 5.81 -12.45 -11.07
N ALA A 243 4.92 -12.38 -10.09
CA ALA A 243 4.86 -13.32 -8.98
C ALA A 243 4.65 -14.78 -9.45
N ALA A 244 3.82 -15.00 -10.47
CA ALA A 244 3.61 -16.33 -11.05
C ALA A 244 4.89 -16.90 -11.65
N VAL A 245 5.73 -16.08 -12.28
CA VAL A 245 6.99 -16.50 -12.87
C VAL A 245 8.01 -16.85 -11.80
N PHE A 246 8.18 -16.00 -10.78
CA PHE A 246 9.29 -16.13 -9.84
C PHE A 246 9.00 -16.97 -8.60
N PHE A 247 7.74 -17.10 -8.19
CA PHE A 247 7.40 -17.73 -6.91
C PHE A 247 6.48 -18.95 -7.03
N SER A 248 6.11 -19.37 -8.24
CA SER A 248 5.41 -20.64 -8.46
C SER A 248 6.43 -21.76 -8.68
N ASP A 249 6.04 -23.01 -8.45
CA ASP A 249 6.88 -24.20 -8.66
C ASP A 249 7.21 -24.49 -10.16
N LEU A 250 6.99 -23.52 -11.05
CA LEU A 250 7.31 -23.58 -12.46
C LEU A 250 8.82 -23.44 -12.64
N LYS A 251 9.49 -24.52 -13.05
CA LYS A 251 10.90 -24.48 -13.44
C LYS A 251 11.08 -23.62 -14.69
N ASN A 252 11.64 -22.42 -14.53
CA ASN A 252 12.06 -21.57 -15.65
C ASN A 252 13.54 -21.81 -15.95
N THR A 253 13.92 -21.84 -17.23
CA THR A 253 15.34 -21.77 -17.61
C THR A 253 15.86 -20.34 -17.46
N PRO A 254 17.17 -20.12 -17.27
CA PRO A 254 17.75 -18.77 -17.19
C PRO A 254 17.40 -17.90 -18.40
N ASP A 255 17.50 -18.41 -19.62
CA ASP A 255 17.16 -17.68 -20.85
C ASP A 255 15.69 -17.27 -20.89
N SER A 256 14.78 -18.20 -20.51
CA SER A 256 13.34 -17.89 -20.42
C SER A 256 13.03 -16.83 -19.36
N THR A 257 13.85 -16.75 -18.30
CA THR A 257 13.71 -15.77 -17.22
C THR A 257 14.13 -14.39 -17.72
N VAL A 258 15.24 -14.29 -18.45
CA VAL A 258 15.72 -13.04 -19.07
C VAL A 258 14.67 -12.46 -20.02
N ASP A 259 14.12 -13.27 -20.92
CA ASP A 259 13.11 -12.82 -21.88
C ASP A 259 11.82 -12.36 -21.18
N ARG A 260 11.40 -13.09 -20.13
CA ARG A 260 10.26 -12.69 -19.29
C ARG A 260 10.49 -11.36 -18.59
N ILE A 261 11.67 -11.14 -18.01
CA ILE A 261 12.02 -9.87 -17.36
C ILE A 261 11.91 -8.71 -18.35
N LYS A 262 12.52 -8.83 -19.53
CA LYS A 262 12.43 -7.80 -20.59
C LYS A 262 10.98 -7.52 -20.97
N GLY A 263 10.17 -8.56 -21.15
CA GLY A 263 8.74 -8.44 -21.43
C GLY A 263 7.97 -7.71 -20.32
N PHE A 264 8.30 -7.97 -19.05
CA PHE A 264 7.70 -7.26 -17.92
C PHE A 264 8.11 -5.78 -17.88
N CYS A 265 9.38 -5.46 -18.11
CA CYS A 265 9.84 -4.07 -18.19
C CYS A 265 9.10 -3.27 -19.27
N ILE A 266 8.90 -3.85 -20.46
CA ILE A 266 8.15 -3.22 -21.55
C ILE A 266 6.69 -2.96 -21.15
N ARG A 267 6.03 -3.97 -20.56
CA ARG A 267 4.63 -3.85 -20.11
C ARG A 267 4.47 -2.80 -19.01
N LEU A 268 5.40 -2.75 -18.07
CA LEU A 268 5.42 -1.77 -16.99
C LEU A 268 5.62 -0.36 -17.53
N ASP A 269 6.59 -0.15 -18.42
CA ASP A 269 6.82 1.18 -19.00
C ASP A 269 5.60 1.64 -19.81
N SER A 270 5.01 0.76 -20.64
CA SER A 270 3.77 1.07 -21.36
C SER A 270 2.62 1.46 -20.42
N TRP A 271 2.41 0.71 -19.34
CA TRP A 271 1.42 1.04 -18.32
C TRP A 271 1.73 2.40 -17.66
N TYR A 272 3.00 2.67 -17.35
CA TYR A 272 3.42 3.91 -16.71
C TYR A 272 3.20 5.12 -17.61
N GLN A 273 3.57 5.04 -18.89
CA GLN A 273 3.32 6.10 -19.86
C GLN A 273 1.82 6.34 -20.04
N THR A 274 0.99 5.30 -20.16
CA THR A 274 -0.47 5.44 -20.23
C THR A 274 -1.03 6.13 -18.98
N CYS A 275 -0.56 5.76 -17.79
CA CYS A 275 -0.96 6.42 -16.55
C CYS A 275 -0.57 7.91 -16.54
N ARG A 276 0.62 8.26 -17.03
CA ARG A 276 1.05 9.66 -17.19
C ARG A 276 0.17 10.41 -18.18
N LEU A 277 -0.20 9.80 -19.31
CA LEU A 277 -1.05 10.42 -20.33
C LEU A 277 -2.50 10.64 -19.86
N ILE A 278 -3.07 9.66 -19.14
CA ILE A 278 -4.39 9.79 -18.50
C ILE A 278 -4.34 10.87 -17.42
N SER A 279 -3.23 10.96 -16.70
CA SER A 279 -2.93 12.00 -15.73
C SER A 279 -2.31 13.22 -16.39
N LYS A 280 -2.94 13.78 -17.44
CA LYS A 280 -2.44 14.93 -18.25
C LYS A 280 -1.41 15.81 -17.52
N PRO A 281 -0.10 15.65 -17.76
CA PRO A 281 0.94 16.41 -17.07
C PRO A 281 1.12 17.80 -17.68
N GLU A 282 0.64 18.02 -18.91
CA GLU A 282 0.78 19.27 -19.68
C GLU A 282 0.07 20.49 -19.09
N ARG A 283 -0.47 20.40 -17.87
CA ARG A 283 -1.00 21.57 -17.16
C ARG A 283 -0.43 21.81 -15.77
N TYR A 284 0.34 20.87 -15.23
CA TYR A 284 0.58 20.87 -13.78
C TYR A 284 2.01 20.61 -13.36
N LEU A 285 2.96 20.49 -14.30
CA LEU A 285 4.37 20.53 -13.92
C LEU A 285 5.13 21.69 -14.55
N PHE A 286 4.88 22.09 -15.80
CA PHE A 286 5.43 23.33 -16.38
C PHE A 286 4.56 23.79 -17.57
N HIS A 287 4.10 25.04 -17.53
CA HIS A 287 3.47 25.87 -18.59
C HIS A 287 2.01 25.60 -19.06
N ASP A 288 1.28 26.72 -19.16
CA ASP A 288 0.04 27.04 -19.90
C ASP A 288 -1.33 26.44 -19.49
N ILE A 289 -2.11 27.23 -18.72
CA ILE A 289 -3.53 26.98 -18.44
C ILE A 289 -4.36 28.09 -19.11
N SER A 290 -4.60 27.94 -20.41
CA SER A 290 -5.62 28.70 -21.15
C SER A 290 -6.70 27.77 -21.71
N SER A 291 -7.42 27.03 -20.85
CA SER A 291 -8.78 26.62 -21.18
C SER A 291 -9.60 26.20 -19.95
N SER A 292 -10.82 26.69 -19.96
CA SER A 292 -11.87 26.70 -18.95
C SER A 292 -12.50 25.33 -18.64
N SER A 293 -11.73 24.36 -18.12
CA SER A 293 -12.33 23.20 -17.47
C SER A 293 -12.60 23.47 -15.98
N LYS A 294 -13.88 23.67 -15.64
CA LYS A 294 -14.39 24.02 -14.30
C LYS A 294 -14.30 22.91 -13.22
N HIS A 295 -13.49 21.86 -13.42
CA HIS A 295 -13.35 20.81 -12.41
C HIS A 295 -11.88 20.43 -12.20
N PRO A 296 -11.21 20.95 -11.16
CA PRO A 296 -9.95 20.39 -10.73
C PRO A 296 -10.19 18.98 -10.15
N THR A 297 -9.69 17.96 -10.82
CA THR A 297 -9.64 16.57 -10.32
C THR A 297 -8.38 16.39 -9.49
N HIS A 298 -8.55 16.03 -8.23
CA HIS A 298 -7.50 16.16 -7.21
C HIS A 298 -6.89 14.82 -6.76
N SER A 299 -7.51 13.68 -7.08
CA SER A 299 -6.96 12.34 -6.80
C SER A 299 -5.73 11.88 -7.58
N PRO A 300 -5.38 12.41 -8.78
CA PRO A 300 -4.32 11.78 -9.54
C PRO A 300 -2.98 11.79 -8.81
N GLN A 301 -2.70 12.73 -7.91
CA GLN A 301 -1.35 12.94 -7.41
C GLN A 301 -0.88 11.96 -6.34
N LEU A 302 -1.57 11.77 -5.21
CA LEU A 302 -1.11 10.79 -4.21
C LEU A 302 -1.04 9.40 -4.85
N MET A 303 -2.06 9.05 -5.62
CA MET A 303 -2.08 7.78 -6.35
C MET A 303 -0.95 7.70 -7.37
N LEU A 304 -0.69 8.75 -8.17
CA LEU A 304 0.40 8.75 -9.14
C LEU A 304 1.74 8.66 -8.40
N THR A 305 1.97 9.43 -7.34
CA THR A 305 3.20 9.37 -6.54
C THR A 305 3.40 7.97 -5.97
N VAL A 306 2.40 7.38 -5.32
CA VAL A 306 2.49 6.04 -4.72
C VAL A 306 2.60 4.94 -5.80
N SER A 307 1.87 5.05 -6.90
CA SER A 307 1.95 4.07 -8.00
C SER A 307 3.27 4.20 -8.77
N SER A 308 3.81 5.41 -8.92
CA SER A 308 5.14 5.70 -9.45
C SER A 308 6.22 5.09 -8.54
N MET A 309 6.06 5.18 -7.21
CA MET A 309 6.99 4.54 -6.29
C MET A 309 7.03 3.02 -6.49
N HIS A 310 5.87 2.35 -6.54
CA HIS A 310 5.80 0.90 -6.80
C HIS A 310 6.32 0.50 -8.17
N TYR A 311 6.08 1.34 -9.18
CA TYR A 311 6.67 1.17 -10.50
C TYR A 311 8.18 1.12 -10.43
N TYR A 312 8.82 2.13 -9.84
CA TYR A 312 10.28 2.19 -9.73
C TYR A 312 10.83 1.09 -8.83
N GLN A 313 10.11 0.70 -7.77
CA GLN A 313 10.47 -0.43 -6.93
C GLN A 313 10.52 -1.73 -7.75
N LEU A 314 9.44 -2.04 -8.50
CA LEU A 314 9.36 -3.25 -9.30
C LEU A 314 10.36 -3.26 -10.45
N ILE A 315 10.54 -2.13 -11.15
CA ILE A 315 11.57 -1.97 -12.18
C ILE A 315 12.96 -2.21 -11.59
N THR A 316 13.24 -1.66 -10.41
CA THR A 316 14.53 -1.88 -9.74
C THR A 316 14.75 -3.37 -9.45
N PHE A 317 13.75 -4.06 -8.89
CA PHE A 317 13.84 -5.50 -8.63
C PHE A 317 14.07 -6.33 -9.90
N LEU A 318 13.33 -6.03 -10.98
CA LEU A 318 13.45 -6.75 -12.25
C LEU A 318 14.82 -6.53 -12.90
N LEU A 319 15.31 -5.28 -12.91
CA LEU A 319 16.60 -4.94 -13.51
C LEU A 319 17.79 -5.46 -12.69
N GLU A 320 17.71 -5.44 -11.35
CA GLU A 320 18.74 -6.05 -10.51
C GLU A 320 18.80 -7.57 -10.71
N THR A 321 17.63 -8.22 -10.81
CA THR A 321 17.54 -9.65 -11.19
C THR A 321 18.14 -9.90 -12.57
N LEU A 322 17.84 -9.05 -13.55
CA LEU A 322 18.38 -9.19 -14.90
C LEU A 322 19.91 -9.13 -14.90
N ARG A 323 20.51 -8.19 -14.13
CA ARG A 323 21.96 -8.08 -14.00
C ARG A 323 22.60 -9.32 -13.38
N MET A 324 21.96 -9.92 -12.38
CA MET A 324 22.49 -11.12 -11.71
C MET A 324 22.31 -12.39 -12.53
N THR A 325 21.30 -12.45 -13.40
CA THR A 325 20.98 -13.62 -14.24
C THR A 325 21.63 -13.58 -15.61
N SER A 326 22.16 -12.44 -16.06
CA SER A 326 22.66 -12.25 -17.42
C SER A 326 23.97 -11.43 -17.46
N THR A 327 25.07 -12.09 -17.79
CA THR A 327 26.39 -11.44 -17.96
C THR A 327 26.38 -10.28 -18.97
N PRO A 328 25.69 -10.39 -20.13
CA PRO A 328 25.54 -9.25 -21.04
C PRO A 328 24.82 -8.06 -20.38
N ALA A 329 23.75 -8.29 -19.64
CA ALA A 329 23.00 -7.22 -18.98
C ALA A 329 23.77 -6.58 -17.83
N LEU A 330 24.68 -7.33 -17.19
CA LEU A 330 25.59 -6.80 -16.17
C LEU A 330 26.51 -5.72 -16.74
N ALA A 331 27.01 -5.90 -17.97
CA ALA A 331 27.91 -4.97 -18.66
C ALA A 331 27.19 -3.91 -19.51
N ASP A 332 25.87 -4.02 -19.70
CA ASP A 332 25.08 -3.10 -20.51
C ASP A 332 24.88 -1.75 -19.80
N GLY A 333 25.57 -0.71 -20.30
CA GLY A 333 25.48 0.64 -19.77
C GLY A 333 24.06 1.24 -19.82
N SER A 334 23.20 0.79 -20.74
CA SER A 334 21.80 1.24 -20.80
C SER A 334 20.98 0.67 -19.63
N VAL A 335 21.16 -0.62 -19.31
CA VAL A 335 20.50 -1.28 -18.16
C VAL A 335 20.95 -0.62 -16.86
N GLN A 336 22.25 -0.38 -16.70
CA GLN A 336 22.79 0.29 -15.52
C GLN A 336 22.25 1.72 -15.37
N LYS A 337 22.15 2.47 -16.48
CA LYS A 337 21.59 3.82 -16.46
C LYS A 337 20.11 3.82 -16.04
N VAL A 338 19.28 2.96 -16.63
CA VAL A 338 17.85 2.88 -16.27
C VAL A 338 17.66 2.46 -14.82
N LEU A 339 18.46 1.51 -14.33
CA LEU A 339 18.45 1.09 -12.93
C LEU A 339 18.83 2.23 -11.98
N SER A 340 19.90 2.98 -12.30
CA SER A 340 20.31 4.15 -11.53
C SER A 340 19.23 5.23 -11.51
N ASP A 341 18.66 5.55 -12.68
CA ASP A 341 17.56 6.50 -12.82
C ASP A 341 16.33 6.07 -12.01
N ALA A 342 15.99 4.78 -11.99
CA ALA A 342 14.88 4.27 -11.19
C ALA A 342 15.12 4.46 -9.69
N LYS A 343 16.34 4.15 -9.20
CA LYS A 343 16.75 4.33 -7.80
C LYS A 343 16.71 5.81 -7.38
N ILE A 344 17.21 6.72 -8.22
CA ILE A 344 17.15 8.18 -7.98
C ILE A 344 15.69 8.67 -7.94
N ARG A 345 14.84 8.19 -8.85
CA ARG A 345 13.44 8.64 -8.94
C ARG A 345 12.62 8.20 -7.75
N ILE A 346 12.77 6.95 -7.28
CA ILE A 346 12.05 6.49 -6.10
C ILE A 346 12.51 7.26 -4.83
N GLU A 347 13.81 7.56 -4.72
CA GLU A 347 14.36 8.43 -3.66
C GLU A 347 13.85 9.88 -3.73
N THR A 348 13.62 10.40 -4.93
CA THR A 348 13.05 11.74 -5.11
C THR A 348 11.58 11.74 -4.71
N LEU A 349 10.83 10.71 -5.14
CA LEU A 349 9.41 10.59 -4.84
C LEU A 349 9.15 10.47 -3.34
N ILE A 350 9.96 9.72 -2.58
CA ILE A 350 9.78 9.59 -1.12
C ILE A 350 10.02 10.91 -0.41
N ARG A 351 11.01 11.70 -0.84
CA ARG A 351 11.26 13.05 -0.31
C ARG A 351 10.10 13.99 -0.61
N LEU A 352 9.61 13.98 -1.85
CA LEU A 352 8.43 14.76 -2.23
C LEU A 352 7.18 14.35 -1.44
N TYR A 353 6.97 13.04 -1.25
CA TYR A 353 5.88 12.52 -0.44
C TYR A 353 6.00 13.04 1.00
N TYR A 354 7.17 12.93 1.62
CA TYR A 354 7.39 13.39 2.99
C TYR A 354 7.12 14.90 3.14
N LEU A 355 7.70 15.73 2.27
CA LEU A 355 7.48 17.18 2.28
C LEU A 355 6.00 17.56 2.14
N ARG A 356 5.22 16.69 1.49
CA ARG A 356 3.83 16.95 1.13
C ARG A 356 2.81 16.38 2.10
N HIS A 357 3.11 15.21 2.63
CA HIS A 357 2.16 14.37 3.35
C HIS A 357 2.64 14.00 4.75
N GLY A 358 3.91 14.23 5.07
CA GLY A 358 4.55 13.68 6.26
C GLY A 358 4.46 12.14 6.28
N PHE A 359 4.79 11.55 7.43
CA PHE A 359 4.64 10.11 7.66
C PHE A 359 3.74 9.77 8.86
N GLU A 360 3.16 10.77 9.51
CA GLU A 360 2.36 10.61 10.74
C GLU A 360 1.03 9.88 10.49
N SER A 361 0.48 10.04 9.28
CA SER A 361 -0.75 9.36 8.89
C SER A 361 -0.43 7.97 8.35
N TYR A 362 -1.19 6.98 8.79
CA TYR A 362 -1.02 5.61 8.35
C TYR A 362 -1.13 5.47 6.83
N ASP A 363 -0.08 4.90 6.24
CA ASP A 363 -0.01 4.54 4.83
C ASP A 363 0.91 3.32 4.70
N ILE A 364 0.32 2.16 4.43
CA ILE A 364 1.05 0.90 4.25
C ILE A 364 2.09 0.98 3.12
N MET A 365 1.93 1.92 2.19
CA MET A 365 2.83 2.13 1.07
C MET A 365 4.11 2.86 1.49
N VAL A 366 4.10 3.58 2.61
CA VAL A 366 5.33 4.13 3.20
C VAL A 366 6.20 2.99 3.75
N ILE A 367 5.59 1.93 4.25
CA ILE A 367 6.31 0.76 4.76
C ILE A 367 7.07 0.06 3.62
N SER A 368 6.49 -0.04 2.41
CA SER A 368 7.16 -0.67 1.25
C SER A 368 8.44 0.05 0.81
N MET A 369 8.67 1.29 1.28
CA MET A 369 9.88 2.06 1.00
C MET A 369 11.10 1.62 1.81
N HIS A 370 10.96 0.66 2.74
CA HIS A 370 12.06 0.09 3.50
C HIS A 370 13.24 -0.36 2.62
N PHE A 371 12.95 -0.85 1.39
CA PHE A 371 13.95 -1.32 0.44
C PHE A 371 15.04 -0.29 0.15
N ILE A 372 14.70 0.99 -0.02
CA ILE A 372 15.68 2.04 -0.26
C ILE A 372 16.51 2.29 1.00
N GLY A 373 15.88 2.27 2.18
CA GLY A 373 16.58 2.43 3.45
C GLY A 373 17.67 1.38 3.63
N PHE A 374 17.35 0.10 3.41
CA PHE A 374 18.33 -0.99 3.47
C PHE A 374 19.41 -0.87 2.41
N MET A 375 19.04 -0.52 1.17
CA MET A 375 20.00 -0.30 0.09
C MET A 375 21.02 0.77 0.45
N GLN A 376 20.56 1.90 1.00
CA GLN A 376 21.44 3.00 1.36
C GLN A 376 22.24 2.70 2.63
N ALA A 377 21.68 1.98 3.61
CA ALA A 377 22.38 1.56 4.81
C ALA A 377 23.60 0.69 4.46
N LYS A 378 23.45 -0.29 3.57
CA LYS A 378 24.58 -1.12 3.07
C LYS A 378 25.62 -0.30 2.33
N ALA A 379 25.20 0.72 1.59
CA ALA A 379 26.09 1.60 0.86
C ALA A 379 26.82 2.63 1.75
N LEU A 380 26.53 2.69 3.05
CA LEU A 380 27.29 3.51 4.02
C LEU A 380 28.64 2.88 4.37
N ASP A 381 28.78 1.55 4.27
CA ASP A 381 30.03 0.84 4.56
C ASP A 381 31.05 0.98 3.42
N VAL A 382 30.64 1.51 2.26
CA VAL A 382 31.51 1.76 1.11
C VAL A 382 32.23 3.11 1.29
N THR A 383 33.56 3.11 1.21
CA THR A 383 34.47 4.23 1.52
C THR A 383 34.39 5.43 0.56
N GLU A 384 33.44 5.45 -0.37
CA GLU A 384 33.27 6.57 -1.30
C GLU A 384 32.60 7.76 -0.60
N ALA A 385 33.33 8.86 -0.47
CA ALA A 385 32.82 10.12 0.09
C ALA A 385 31.71 10.76 -0.77
N ALA A 386 31.68 10.46 -2.07
CA ALA A 386 30.70 11.01 -2.99
C ALA A 386 29.29 10.51 -2.67
N GLY A 387 28.40 11.44 -2.34
CA GLY A 387 27.00 11.14 -2.05
C GLY A 387 26.73 10.57 -0.65
N LEU A 388 27.74 10.47 0.23
CA LEU A 388 27.59 9.94 1.59
C LEU A 388 26.46 10.62 2.37
N GLU A 389 26.40 11.95 2.36
CA GLU A 389 25.34 12.71 3.04
C GLU A 389 23.95 12.45 2.44
N SER A 390 23.87 12.21 1.12
CA SER A 390 22.61 11.82 0.48
C SER A 390 22.14 10.45 0.98
N ARG A 391 23.06 9.48 1.10
CA ARG A 391 22.76 8.13 1.62
C ARG A 391 22.29 8.21 3.08
N ARG A 392 23.03 8.94 3.92
CA ARG A 392 22.67 9.19 5.33
C ARG A 392 21.29 9.83 5.45
N SER A 393 21.03 10.87 4.66
CA SER A 393 19.72 11.53 4.60
C SER A 393 18.59 10.57 4.23
N THR A 394 18.80 9.68 3.25
CA THR A 394 17.80 8.68 2.88
C THR A 394 17.55 7.68 4.01
N VAL A 395 18.59 7.18 4.67
CA VAL A 395 18.45 6.26 5.81
C VAL A 395 17.65 6.90 6.95
N VAL A 396 17.97 8.15 7.31
CA VAL A 396 17.24 8.91 8.33
C VAL A 396 15.77 9.09 7.93
N LEU A 397 15.51 9.47 6.67
CA LEU A 397 14.15 9.68 6.18
C LEU A 397 13.30 8.39 6.24
N VAL A 398 13.87 7.26 5.83
CA VAL A 398 13.17 5.97 5.90
C VAL A 398 12.97 5.52 7.35
N ALA A 399 13.98 5.70 8.21
CA ALA A 399 13.87 5.37 9.63
C ALA A 399 12.77 6.21 10.31
N LYS A 400 12.70 7.52 10.03
CA LYS A 400 11.63 8.40 10.49
C LYS A 400 10.25 7.94 10.01
N GLY A 401 10.15 7.57 8.73
CA GLY A 401 8.92 7.05 8.16
C GLY A 401 8.45 5.78 8.86
N LEU A 402 9.34 4.81 9.07
CA LEU A 402 9.03 3.58 9.79
C LEU A 402 8.66 3.84 11.25
N GLN A 403 9.31 4.78 11.92
CA GLN A 403 8.97 5.18 13.30
C GLN A 403 7.56 5.78 13.38
N ASP A 404 7.20 6.71 12.50
CA ASP A 404 5.86 7.28 12.49
C ASP A 404 4.79 6.23 12.12
N GLN A 405 5.09 5.36 11.15
CA GLN A 405 4.21 4.25 10.80
C GLN A 405 4.10 3.21 11.92
N SER A 406 5.12 3.05 12.78
CA SER A 406 5.10 2.09 13.91
C SER A 406 4.03 2.41 14.96
N LYS A 407 3.59 3.67 15.03
CA LYS A 407 2.46 4.10 15.86
C LYS A 407 1.12 3.58 15.33
N ASN A 408 1.09 3.18 14.06
CA ASN A 408 -0.10 2.74 13.34
C ASN A 408 -0.03 1.26 12.92
N CYS A 409 1.15 0.66 12.84
CA CYS A 409 1.32 -0.63 12.18
C CYS A 409 2.51 -1.37 12.79
N TYR A 410 2.25 -2.54 13.35
CA TYR A 410 3.29 -3.30 14.05
C TYR A 410 4.41 -3.74 13.09
N LEU A 411 4.06 -4.04 11.83
CA LEU A 411 5.03 -4.38 10.79
C LEU A 411 6.13 -3.31 10.64
N ALA A 412 5.75 -2.02 10.66
CA ALA A 412 6.71 -0.93 10.54
C ALA A 412 7.72 -0.90 11.69
N ARG A 413 7.30 -1.27 12.90
CA ARG A 413 8.19 -1.41 14.06
C ARG A 413 9.23 -2.51 13.84
N LEU A 414 8.79 -3.67 13.36
CA LEU A 414 9.68 -4.81 13.09
C LEU A 414 10.74 -4.45 12.04
N VAL A 415 10.32 -3.80 10.96
CA VAL A 415 11.20 -3.37 9.88
C VAL A 415 12.18 -2.29 10.37
N LEU A 416 11.72 -1.34 11.21
CA LEU A 416 12.60 -0.33 11.80
C LEU A 416 13.72 -0.96 12.63
N ARG A 417 13.40 -1.91 13.50
CA ARG A 417 14.42 -2.60 14.34
C ARG A 417 15.50 -3.24 13.48
N ILE A 418 15.10 -3.92 12.40
CA ILE A 418 16.06 -4.58 11.51
C ILE A 418 16.86 -3.56 10.71
N LEU A 419 16.24 -2.47 10.24
CA LEU A 419 16.95 -1.37 9.59
C LEU A 419 17.99 -0.76 10.54
N LYS A 420 17.65 -0.49 11.81
CA LYS A 420 18.59 0.02 12.82
C LYS A 420 19.81 -0.90 12.96
N SER A 421 19.59 -2.22 13.02
CA SER A 421 20.69 -3.20 13.10
C SER A 421 21.57 -3.26 11.86
N SER A 422 21.05 -2.84 10.70
CA SER A 422 21.81 -2.79 9.44
C SER A 422 22.64 -1.51 9.27
N VAL A 423 22.41 -0.48 10.09
CA VAL A 423 23.21 0.75 10.09
C VAL A 423 24.50 0.47 10.88
N GLY A 424 25.64 0.49 10.18
CA GLY A 424 26.96 0.27 10.79
C GLY A 424 27.23 1.18 11.99
N ARG A 425 28.06 0.70 12.94
CA ARG A 425 28.33 1.37 14.22
C ARG A 425 28.73 2.84 14.09
N GLU A 426 29.51 3.18 13.07
CA GLU A 426 29.96 4.55 12.80
C GLU A 426 28.82 5.51 12.45
N ASN A 427 27.70 5.01 11.95
CA ASN A 427 26.55 5.79 11.49
C ASN A 427 25.34 5.69 12.43
N GLN A 428 25.45 5.01 13.59
CA GLN A 428 24.35 4.90 14.57
C GLN A 428 23.87 6.26 15.10
N PHE A 429 24.74 7.28 15.11
CA PHE A 429 24.36 8.63 15.54
C PHE A 429 23.20 9.23 14.73
N LEU A 430 22.99 8.76 13.50
CA LEU A 430 21.87 9.19 12.63
C LEU A 430 20.51 8.80 13.17
N LEU A 431 20.45 7.77 14.02
CA LEU A 431 19.20 7.17 14.49
C LEU A 431 18.75 7.74 15.84
N LYS A 432 19.53 8.64 16.47
CA LYS A 432 19.26 9.19 17.81
C LYS A 432 17.88 9.84 17.93
N GLU A 433 17.41 10.56 16.91
CA GLU A 433 16.08 11.21 16.94
C GLU A 433 14.93 10.27 16.55
N VAL A 434 15.24 9.05 16.12
CA VAL A 434 14.27 8.00 15.80
C VAL A 434 14.15 7.00 16.98
N ASP A 435 14.92 7.22 18.04
CA ASP A 435 15.03 6.37 19.22
C ASP A 435 14.13 6.90 20.34
N ASP A 436 12.82 6.76 20.14
CA ASP A 436 11.84 7.07 21.18
C ASP A 436 11.18 5.78 21.65
N GLU A 437 11.38 5.50 22.94
CA GLU A 437 10.85 4.42 23.79
C GLU A 437 11.73 3.15 23.90
N GLU A 438 12.27 2.90 25.10
CA GLU A 438 12.81 1.59 25.50
C GLU A 438 11.76 0.52 25.24
N GLU A 439 12.12 -0.49 24.44
CA GLU A 439 11.25 -1.65 24.25
C GLU A 439 11.07 -2.37 25.61
N ASP A 440 9.86 -2.31 26.17
CA ASP A 440 9.51 -3.12 27.35
C ASP A 440 9.71 -4.62 27.01
N ALA A 441 10.36 -5.36 27.90
CA ALA A 441 10.62 -6.79 27.78
C ALA A 441 9.34 -7.60 27.48
N GLU A 442 8.16 -7.13 27.90
CA GLU A 442 6.88 -7.72 27.53
C GLU A 442 6.52 -7.54 26.04
N ALA A 443 6.77 -6.36 25.47
CA ALA A 443 6.54 -6.11 24.05
C ALA A 443 7.45 -6.98 23.18
N GLU A 444 8.69 -7.18 23.62
CA GLU A 444 9.66 -8.07 22.96
C GLU A 444 9.28 -9.56 23.07
N ARG A 445 8.74 -10.00 24.21
CA ARG A 445 8.21 -11.36 24.39
C ARG A 445 7.04 -11.62 23.44
N VAL A 446 6.09 -10.69 23.40
CA VAL A 446 4.91 -10.76 22.53
C VAL A 446 5.32 -10.75 21.05
N MET A 447 6.33 -9.97 20.67
CA MET A 447 6.93 -10.02 19.33
C MET A 447 7.41 -11.43 18.97
N LYS A 448 8.15 -12.07 19.87
CA LYS A 448 8.76 -13.38 19.63
C LYS A 448 7.72 -14.48 19.42
N GLU A 449 6.62 -14.42 20.15
CA GLU A 449 5.60 -15.48 20.15
C GLU A 449 4.57 -15.30 19.03
N GLN A 450 4.34 -14.07 18.56
CA GLN A 450 3.19 -13.77 17.70
C GLN A 450 3.53 -13.37 16.26
N VAL A 451 4.78 -13.00 15.95
CA VAL A 451 5.16 -12.71 14.55
C VAL A 451 5.29 -14.04 13.79
N LYS A 452 4.54 -14.13 12.69
CA LYS A 452 4.53 -15.26 11.75
C LYS A 452 4.51 -14.71 10.34
N SER A 453 5.65 -14.17 9.96
CA SER A 453 5.84 -13.47 8.72
C SER A 453 6.71 -14.22 7.72
N SER A 454 6.11 -14.43 6.57
CA SER A 454 6.75 -15.00 5.38
C SER A 454 7.38 -13.90 4.52
N TRP A 455 7.21 -12.63 4.87
CA TRP A 455 7.65 -11.50 4.06
C TRP A 455 9.18 -11.35 4.09
N PRO A 456 9.86 -11.46 2.94
CA PRO A 456 11.29 -11.20 2.89
C PRO A 456 11.53 -9.68 2.87
N ILE A 457 12.39 -9.21 3.76
CA ILE A 457 12.85 -7.83 3.78
C ILE A 457 14.34 -7.78 3.42
N ASP A 458 14.82 -6.63 2.94
CA ASP A 458 16.21 -6.47 2.50
C ASP A 458 16.62 -7.48 1.39
N LEU A 459 15.76 -7.61 0.38
CA LEU A 459 16.08 -8.32 -0.84
C LEU A 459 16.73 -7.37 -1.85
N GLU A 460 17.88 -7.74 -2.38
CA GLU A 460 18.54 -6.98 -3.45
C GLU A 460 17.98 -7.35 -4.83
N TRP A 461 17.64 -8.63 -5.06
CA TRP A 461 16.97 -9.12 -6.27
C TRP A 461 16.08 -10.34 -5.97
N ILE A 462 15.31 -10.79 -6.96
CA ILE A 462 14.15 -11.68 -6.76
C ILE A 462 14.49 -13.15 -6.45
N ASP A 463 15.72 -13.57 -6.72
CA ASP A 463 16.20 -14.96 -6.58
C ASP A 463 17.20 -15.15 -5.43
N VAL A 464 17.37 -14.12 -4.59
CA VAL A 464 18.03 -14.29 -3.29
C VAL A 464 17.16 -15.26 -2.49
N ASP A 465 17.77 -16.30 -1.91
CA ASP A 465 17.09 -17.26 -1.03
C ASP A 465 16.19 -16.52 -0.02
N PRO A 466 14.86 -16.52 -0.25
CA PRO A 466 13.95 -15.66 0.48
C PRO A 466 13.93 -16.07 1.95
N GLU A 467 14.19 -17.35 2.25
CA GLU A 467 14.18 -17.89 3.61
C GLU A 467 15.19 -17.20 4.52
N LYS A 468 16.37 -16.82 4.01
CA LYS A 468 17.39 -16.11 4.83
C LYS A 468 17.01 -14.68 5.17
N LYS A 469 16.08 -14.09 4.41
CA LYS A 469 15.66 -12.69 4.48
C LYS A 469 14.22 -12.52 4.98
N ARG A 470 13.54 -13.62 5.30
CA ARG A 470 12.22 -13.60 5.97
C ARG A 470 12.29 -12.84 7.27
N LEU A 471 11.28 -12.00 7.50
CA LEU A 471 11.17 -11.17 8.68
C LEU A 471 11.31 -11.98 9.98
N ASP A 472 10.66 -13.14 10.09
CA ASP A 472 10.76 -14.03 11.26
C ASP A 472 12.19 -14.51 11.53
N ASN A 473 12.94 -14.81 10.47
CA ASN A 473 14.31 -15.31 10.59
C ASN A 473 15.28 -14.18 10.92
N LEU A 474 15.05 -12.98 10.40
CA LEU A 474 15.84 -11.79 10.73
C LEU A 474 15.61 -11.35 12.18
N ILE A 475 14.36 -11.35 12.65
CA ILE A 475 14.03 -11.09 14.06
C ILE A 475 14.75 -12.06 15.00
N LYS A 476 14.85 -13.34 14.63
CA LYS A 476 15.60 -14.33 15.43
C LYS A 476 17.10 -14.01 15.45
N ARG A 477 17.68 -13.54 14.34
CA ARG A 477 19.12 -13.24 14.20
C ARG A 477 19.57 -11.94 14.83
N THR A 478 18.76 -10.88 14.80
CA THR A 478 19.11 -9.60 15.45
C THR A 478 19.42 -9.80 16.94
N LYS A 479 18.87 -10.84 17.57
CA LYS A 479 19.15 -11.27 18.95
C LYS A 479 20.54 -11.83 19.20
N GLU A 480 21.17 -12.44 18.20
CA GLU A 480 22.53 -12.98 18.32
C GLU A 480 23.59 -11.87 18.28
N LEU A 481 23.21 -10.66 17.83
CA LEU A 481 24.10 -9.50 17.73
C LEU A 481 23.94 -8.51 18.91
N GLU A 482 22.89 -8.67 19.71
CA GLU A 482 22.61 -7.88 20.93
C GLU A 482 23.10 -8.59 22.23
N LEU A 483 23.59 -9.83 22.12
CA LEU A 483 24.35 -10.58 23.14
C LEU A 483 25.85 -10.53 22.82
#